data_AF-A0A3M1MJ38-F1
#
_entry.id   AF-A0A3M1MJ38-F1
#
_cell.length_a   1.000
_cell.length_b   1.000
_cell.length_c   1.000
_cell.angle_alpha   90.00
_cell.angle_beta   90.00
_cell.angle_gamma   90.00
#
_symmetry.space_group_name_H-M   'P 1'
#
loop_
_entity.id
_entity.type
_entity.pdbx_description
1 polymer ?
#
loop_
_entity_poly.entity_id
_entity_poly.type
_entity_poly.pdbx_seq_one_letter_code
_entity_poly.pdbx_strand_id
1 'polypeptide(L)'
;MSSDQTATQHPASDAARADILSRLRRQIAFPRPLPDVLQGAWIEYPDPLDKFASMVASVGGQCHVLNHPDELPQRLPELAPWKDAKRIFSAIDQVPGNVDLEEVDDPHRLDDLDFVVYPGQFG
;
A
#
# COMPACT_ATOMS: atom_id res chain seq x y z
N MET A 1 54.09 -4.25 17.44
CA MET A 1 53.94 -5.68 17.76
C MET A 1 52.77 -5.76 18.72
N SER A 2 51.55 -5.86 18.19
CA SER A 2 50.86 -7.08 17.76
C SER A 2 50.10 -7.70 18.93
N SER A 3 48.78 -7.71 18.78
CA SER A 3 47.84 -8.82 19.02
C SER A 3 46.45 -8.18 18.99
N ASP A 4 45.86 -7.99 17.82
CA ASP A 4 45.20 -8.99 16.97
C ASP A 4 43.87 -9.48 17.57
N GLN A 5 42.86 -9.44 16.70
CA GLN A 5 41.44 -9.59 16.97
C GLN A 5 41.09 -10.97 17.53
N THR A 6 39.98 -11.09 18.26
CA THR A 6 39.08 -12.22 18.03
C THR A 6 37.67 -11.90 18.52
N ALA A 7 36.79 -11.73 17.55
CA ALA A 7 35.35 -11.72 17.71
C ALA A 7 34.91 -13.02 18.41
N THR A 8 34.19 -12.90 19.52
CA THR A 8 33.51 -14.02 20.17
C THR A 8 32.32 -14.45 19.31
N GLN A 9 32.60 -15.15 18.21
CA GLN A 9 31.60 -15.96 17.51
C GLN A 9 31.20 -17.11 18.44
N HIS A 10 29.89 -17.29 18.65
CA HIS A 10 29.33 -18.42 19.39
C HIS A 10 29.27 -19.65 18.47
N PRO A 11 30.22 -20.62 18.57
CA PRO A 11 30.29 -21.76 17.65
C PRO A 11 29.08 -22.69 17.75
N ALA A 12 28.38 -22.68 18.89
CA ALA A 12 27.19 -23.51 19.13
C ALA A 12 25.98 -23.07 18.28
N SER A 13 25.88 -21.78 17.93
CA SER A 13 24.77 -21.24 17.13
C SER A 13 24.91 -21.63 15.65
N ASP A 14 26.12 -21.53 15.10
CA ASP A 14 26.39 -21.87 13.71
C ASP A 14 26.33 -23.38 13.47
N ALA A 15 26.78 -24.20 14.44
CA ALA A 15 26.63 -25.65 14.38
C ALA A 15 25.16 -26.09 14.45
N ALA A 16 24.36 -25.49 15.34
CA ALA A 16 22.93 -25.78 15.43
C ALA A 16 22.18 -25.32 14.17
N ARG A 17 22.51 -24.13 13.64
CA ARG A 17 21.97 -23.63 12.37
C ARG A 17 22.33 -24.55 11.21
N ALA A 18 23.59 -24.98 11.12
CA ALA A 18 24.06 -25.90 10.08
C ALA A 18 23.36 -27.26 10.15
N ASP A 19 23.16 -27.81 11.34
CA ASP A 19 22.45 -29.07 11.53
C ASP A 19 20.97 -28.95 11.12
N ILE A 20 20.27 -27.90 11.58
CA ILE A 20 18.88 -27.62 11.19
C ILE A 20 18.75 -27.46 9.67
N LEU A 21 19.64 -26.68 9.04
CA LEU A 21 19.65 -26.51 7.59
C LEU A 21 19.99 -27.80 6.85
N SER A 22 20.87 -28.66 7.40
CA SER A 22 21.16 -29.97 6.83
C SER A 22 19.93 -30.88 6.86
N ARG A 23 19.16 -30.85 7.94
CA ARG A 23 17.91 -31.61 8.09
C ARG A 23 16.84 -31.11 7.14
N LEU A 24 16.70 -29.78 6.99
CA LEU A 24 15.73 -29.17 6.08
C LEU A 24 16.07 -29.45 4.61
N ARG A 25 17.35 -29.37 4.21
CA ARG A 25 17.78 -29.67 2.84
C ARG A 25 17.63 -31.14 2.46
N ARG A 26 17.74 -32.06 3.43
CA ARG A 26 17.46 -33.48 3.24
C ARG A 26 15.96 -33.77 3.09
N GLN A 27 15.10 -32.82 3.44
CA GLN A 27 13.67 -32.95 3.26
C GLN A 27 13.34 -32.68 1.79
N ILE A 28 13.03 -33.75 1.04
CA ILE A 28 12.52 -33.63 -0.32
C ILE A 28 11.12 -33.04 -0.22
N ALA A 29 10.99 -31.75 -0.47
CA ALA A 29 9.69 -31.13 -0.72
C ALA A 29 9.24 -31.61 -2.10
N PHE A 30 8.24 -32.50 -2.14
CA PHE A 30 7.62 -32.85 -3.41
C PHE A 30 6.99 -31.57 -3.99
N PRO A 31 7.33 -31.20 -5.23
CA PRO A 31 6.65 -30.09 -5.89
C PRO A 31 5.16 -30.46 -5.95
N ARG A 32 4.36 -29.77 -5.15
CA ARG A 32 2.90 -29.90 -5.25
C ARG A 32 2.50 -29.15 -6.52
N PRO A 33 1.62 -29.74 -7.35
CA PRO A 33 1.01 -28.95 -8.42
C PRO A 33 0.36 -27.72 -7.79
N LEU A 34 0.40 -26.60 -8.49
CA LEU A 34 -0.41 -25.46 -8.10
C LEU A 34 -1.86 -25.96 -7.95
N PRO A 35 -2.61 -25.44 -6.97
CA PRO A 35 -4.05 -25.66 -6.98
C PRO A 35 -4.56 -25.28 -8.36
N ASP A 36 -5.35 -26.16 -8.97
CA ASP A 36 -6.06 -25.78 -10.18
C ASP A 36 -6.81 -24.50 -9.85
N VAL A 37 -6.63 -23.45 -10.66
CA VAL A 37 -7.47 -22.26 -10.56
C VAL A 37 -8.88 -22.78 -10.66
N LEU A 38 -9.68 -22.61 -9.61
CA LEU A 38 -11.05 -23.07 -9.57
C LEU A 38 -11.79 -22.39 -10.72
N GLN A 39 -11.91 -23.09 -11.84
CA GLN A 39 -12.76 -22.72 -12.96
C GLN A 39 -14.19 -22.87 -12.44
N GLY A 40 -14.76 -21.76 -11.98
CA GLY A 40 -16.06 -21.72 -11.34
C GLY A 40 -16.77 -20.40 -11.64
N ALA A 41 -18.06 -20.34 -11.29
CA ALA A 41 -18.81 -19.10 -11.33
C ALA A 41 -18.20 -18.13 -10.32
N TRP A 42 -17.43 -17.17 -10.81
CA TRP A 42 -16.95 -16.05 -10.02
C TRP A 42 -18.14 -15.18 -9.61
N ILE A 43 -17.95 -14.41 -8.54
CA ILE A 43 -18.97 -13.44 -8.14
C ILE A 43 -18.98 -12.34 -9.21
N GLU A 44 -20.02 -12.35 -10.04
CA GLU A 44 -20.29 -11.26 -10.96
C GLU A 44 -21.18 -10.24 -10.26
N TYR A 45 -20.75 -8.99 -10.30
CA TYR A 45 -21.57 -7.87 -9.86
C TYR A 45 -22.28 -7.27 -11.07
N PRO A 46 -23.62 -7.17 -11.05
CA PRO A 46 -24.37 -6.54 -12.14
C PRO A 46 -23.92 -5.10 -12.41
N ASP A 47 -23.53 -4.39 -11.35
CA ASP A 47 -22.92 -3.06 -11.40
C ASP A 47 -21.67 -3.05 -10.49
N PRO A 48 -20.46 -3.18 -11.07
CA PRO A 48 -19.23 -3.13 -10.31
C PRO A 48 -19.01 -1.80 -9.58
N LEU A 49 -19.46 -0.68 -10.16
CA LEU A 49 -19.27 0.65 -9.59
C LEU A 49 -20.14 0.83 -8.35
N ASP A 50 -21.42 0.42 -8.43
CA ASP A 50 -22.32 0.44 -7.27
C ASP A 50 -21.81 -0.47 -6.15
N LYS A 51 -21.31 -1.66 -6.50
CA LYS A 51 -20.72 -2.56 -5.51
C LYS A 51 -19.51 -1.94 -4.82
N PHE A 52 -18.62 -1.31 -5.59
CA PHE A 52 -17.45 -0.63 -5.05
C PHE A 52 -17.85 0.53 -4.13
N ALA A 53 -18.78 1.38 -4.57
CA ALA A 53 -19.29 2.47 -3.75
C ALA A 53 -19.90 1.97 -2.43
N SER A 54 -20.66 0.87 -2.47
CA SER A 54 -21.19 0.21 -1.28
C SER A 54 -20.10 -0.29 -0.34
N MET A 55 -19.03 -0.90 -0.87
CA MET A 55 -17.89 -1.36 -0.06
C MET A 55 -17.14 -0.19 0.58
N VAL A 56 -16.88 0.88 -0.17
CA VAL A 56 -16.23 2.10 0.35
C VAL A 56 -17.08 2.74 1.46
N ALA A 57 -18.39 2.84 1.26
CA ALA A 57 -19.30 3.34 2.28
C ALA A 57 -19.32 2.48 3.55
N SER A 58 -19.15 1.16 3.43
CA SER A 58 -19.14 0.23 4.56
C SER A 58 -17.98 0.45 5.54
N VAL A 59 -16.87 1.02 5.05
CA VAL A 59 -15.69 1.38 5.86
C VAL A 59 -15.64 2.87 6.22
N GLY A 60 -16.74 3.60 5.98
CA GLY A 60 -16.85 5.03 6.30
C GLY A 60 -16.35 5.98 5.21
N GLY A 61 -16.00 5.47 4.02
CA GLY A 61 -15.62 6.30 2.88
C GLY A 61 -16.82 6.88 2.12
N GLN A 62 -16.55 7.77 1.17
CA GLN A 62 -17.55 8.38 0.29
C GLN A 62 -17.11 8.23 -1.17
N CYS A 63 -18.04 7.90 -2.05
CA CYS A 63 -17.82 7.86 -3.48
C CYS A 63 -18.65 8.94 -4.16
N HIS A 64 -17.99 9.76 -4.98
CA HIS A 64 -18.63 10.80 -5.79
C HIS A 64 -18.39 10.47 -7.26
N VAL A 65 -19.47 10.27 -8.02
CA VAL A 65 -19.41 10.02 -9.46
C VAL A 65 -19.48 11.37 -10.17
N LEU A 66 -18.51 11.63 -11.03
CA LEU A 66 -18.39 12.86 -11.83
C LEU A 66 -18.57 12.52 -13.30
N ASN A 67 -19.13 13.44 -14.08
CA ASN A 67 -19.25 13.22 -15.53
C ASN A 67 -17.94 13.54 -16.26
N HIS A 68 -17.14 14.46 -15.70
CA HIS A 68 -15.88 14.89 -16.27
C HIS A 68 -14.83 15.16 -15.18
N PRO A 69 -13.54 14.86 -15.41
CA PRO A 69 -12.46 15.16 -14.45
C PRO A 69 -12.39 16.64 -14.06
N ASP A 70 -12.72 17.55 -14.96
CA ASP A 70 -12.72 19.00 -14.71
C ASP A 70 -13.75 19.45 -13.65
N GLU A 71 -14.67 18.57 -13.24
CA GLU A 71 -15.59 18.85 -12.12
C GLU A 71 -14.89 18.70 -10.76
N LEU A 72 -13.75 18.01 -10.68
CA LEU A 72 -13.00 17.77 -9.42
C LEU A 72 -12.72 19.05 -8.62
N PRO A 73 -12.18 20.13 -9.21
CA PRO A 73 -11.82 21.33 -8.45
C PRO A 73 -13.04 22.07 -7.90
N GLN A 74 -14.23 21.84 -8.48
CA GLN A 74 -15.49 22.41 -7.99
C GLN A 74 -16.11 21.57 -6.87
N ARG A 75 -15.90 20.25 -6.91
CA ARG A 75 -16.48 19.29 -5.96
C ARG A 75 -15.69 19.15 -4.68
N LEU A 76 -14.36 19.19 -4.75
CA LEU A 76 -13.49 19.06 -3.58
C LEU A 76 -13.83 20.07 -2.47
N PRO A 77 -14.07 21.38 -2.77
CA PRO A 77 -14.51 22.35 -1.77
C PRO A 77 -15.85 22.06 -1.09
N GLU A 78 -16.68 21.17 -1.63
CA GLU A 78 -17.95 20.76 -0.99
C GLU A 78 -17.69 19.81 0.19
N LEU A 79 -16.54 19.10 0.19
CA LEU A 79 -16.16 18.15 1.21
C LEU A 79 -15.67 18.86 2.47
N ALA A 80 -16.22 18.52 3.63
CA ALA A 80 -15.81 19.11 4.90
C ALA A 80 -14.29 18.99 5.17
N PRO A 81 -13.64 17.82 4.94
CA PRO A 81 -12.20 17.69 5.18
C PRO A 81 -11.34 18.58 4.27
N TRP A 82 -11.84 18.97 3.08
CA TRP A 82 -11.11 19.85 2.17
C TRP A 82 -11.12 21.31 2.64
N LYS A 83 -12.25 21.78 3.19
CA LYS A 83 -12.42 23.18 3.59
C LYS A 83 -11.45 23.60 4.69
N ASP A 84 -11.15 22.68 5.61
CA ASP A 84 -10.28 22.94 6.75
C ASP A 84 -8.82 22.53 6.51
N ALA A 85 -8.53 21.88 5.37
CA ALA A 85 -7.19 21.42 5.02
C ALA A 85 -6.25 22.59 4.68
N LYS A 86 -5.11 22.64 5.35
CA LYS A 86 -4.06 23.64 5.14
C LYS A 86 -2.90 23.09 4.35
N ARG A 87 -2.63 21.79 4.48
CA ARG A 87 -1.58 21.07 3.78
C ARG A 87 -2.20 20.02 2.88
N ILE A 88 -2.16 20.28 1.58
CA ILE A 88 -2.79 19.46 0.56
C ILE A 88 -1.71 19.04 -0.44
N PHE A 89 -1.58 17.74 -0.62
CA PHE A 89 -0.84 17.19 -1.75
C PHE A 89 -1.81 16.76 -2.85
N SER A 90 -1.47 17.08 -4.10
CA SER A 90 -2.22 16.61 -5.27
C SER A 90 -1.28 16.10 -6.34
N ALA A 91 -1.51 14.84 -6.76
CA ALA A 91 -0.88 14.25 -7.94
C ALA A 91 -1.75 14.41 -9.21
N ILE A 92 -2.77 15.28 -9.18
CA ILE A 92 -3.65 15.57 -10.31
C ILE A 92 -3.52 17.06 -10.65
N ASP A 93 -3.10 17.36 -11.89
CA ASP A 93 -2.82 18.73 -12.35
C ASP A 93 -4.00 19.71 -12.18
N GLN A 94 -5.24 19.22 -12.33
CA GLN A 94 -6.43 20.06 -12.21
C GLN A 94 -6.72 20.48 -10.76
N VAL A 95 -6.16 19.77 -9.77
CA VAL A 95 -6.46 19.97 -8.36
C VAL A 95 -5.28 20.67 -7.69
N PRO A 96 -5.47 21.87 -7.13
CA PRO A 96 -4.39 22.61 -6.50
C PRO A 96 -3.90 21.89 -5.23
N GLY A 97 -2.59 21.69 -5.14
CA GLY A 97 -1.88 21.26 -3.94
C GLY A 97 -0.79 22.28 -3.57
N ASN A 98 -0.44 22.36 -2.30
CA ASN A 98 0.60 23.26 -1.78
C ASN A 98 1.76 22.52 -1.09
N VAL A 99 1.69 21.20 -1.04
CA VAL A 99 2.77 20.32 -0.60
C VAL A 99 3.38 19.68 -1.84
N ASP A 100 4.70 19.76 -1.96
CA ASP A 100 5.49 18.97 -2.91
C ASP A 100 6.14 17.82 -2.14
N LEU A 101 5.94 16.58 -2.60
CA LEU A 101 6.53 15.39 -1.98
C LEU A 101 7.99 15.18 -2.37
N GLU A 102 8.44 15.75 -3.50
CA GLU A 102 9.85 15.61 -3.92
C GLU A 102 10.81 16.40 -3.01
N GLU A 103 10.31 17.43 -2.33
CA GLU A 103 11.07 18.22 -1.35
C GLU A 103 11.07 17.62 0.06
N VAL A 104 10.40 16.46 0.26
CA VAL A 104 10.26 15.81 1.56
C VAL A 104 11.24 14.64 1.69
N ASP A 105 12.39 14.92 2.31
CA ASP A 105 13.43 13.91 2.55
C ASP A 105 13.16 13.00 3.79
N ASP A 106 12.26 13.42 4.68
CA ASP A 106 11.91 12.70 5.92
C ASP A 106 10.40 12.43 5.99
N PRO A 107 9.95 11.15 6.02
CA PRO A 107 8.54 10.78 6.12
C PRO A 107 7.81 11.40 7.33
N HIS A 108 8.51 11.71 8.42
CA HIS A 108 7.90 12.35 9.59
C HIS A 108 7.38 13.77 9.30
N ARG A 109 7.84 14.42 8.22
CA ARG A 109 7.34 15.73 7.81
C ARG A 109 5.99 15.69 7.10
N LEU A 110 5.43 14.49 6.89
CA LEU A 110 4.10 14.27 6.33
C LEU A 110 3.02 14.09 7.41
N ASP A 111 3.38 14.14 8.70
CA ASP A 111 2.46 13.90 9.83
C ASP A 111 1.29 14.91 9.89
N ASP A 112 1.54 16.13 9.44
CA ASP A 112 0.57 17.23 9.35
C ASP A 112 0.03 17.44 7.93
N LEU A 113 0.08 16.40 7.08
CA LEU A 113 -0.60 16.42 5.78
C LEU A 113 -2.10 16.19 5.97
N ASP A 114 -2.91 17.19 5.66
CA ASP A 114 -4.36 17.17 5.94
C ASP A 114 -5.15 16.42 4.86
N PHE A 115 -4.75 16.56 3.59
CA PHE A 115 -5.49 15.99 2.47
C PHE A 115 -4.56 15.56 1.34
N VAL A 116 -4.91 14.45 0.70
CA VAL A 116 -4.09 13.82 -0.35
C VAL A 116 -4.99 13.42 -1.52
N VAL A 117 -4.60 13.84 -2.72
CA VAL A 117 -5.29 13.49 -3.97
C VAL A 117 -4.35 12.69 -4.86
N TYR A 118 -4.73 11.44 -5.15
CA TYR A 118 -4.00 10.55 -6.06
C TYR A 118 -4.91 9.98 -7.14
N PRO A 119 -4.40 9.77 -8.37
CA PRO A 119 -5.10 8.99 -9.36
C PRO A 119 -5.16 7.52 -8.92
N GLY A 120 -6.36 6.95 -8.93
CA GLY A 120 -6.60 5.54 -8.71
C GLY A 120 -7.03 4.84 -10.00
N GLN A 121 -6.89 3.52 -10.03
CA GLN A 121 -7.49 2.67 -11.07
C GLN A 121 -8.55 1.79 -10.43
N PHE A 122 -9.70 1.67 -11.10
CA PHE A 122 -10.80 0.81 -10.71
C PHE A 122 -10.98 -0.28 -11.77
N GLY A 123 -10.83 -1.55 -11.39
CA GLY A 123 -10.93 -2.70 -12.30
C GLY A 123 -10.24 -3.95 -11.78
#